data_AF-A0A538CNA1-F1
#
_entry.id   AF-A0A538CNA1-F1
#
_cell.length_a   1.000
_cell.length_b   1.000
_cell.length_c   1.000
_cell.angle_alpha   90.00
_cell.angle_beta   90.00
_cell.angle_gamma   90.00
#
_symmetry.space_group_name_H-M   'P 1'
#
loop_
_entity.id
_entity.type
_entity.pdbx_description
1 polymer ?
#
loop_
_entity_poly.entity_id
_entity_poly.type
_entity_poly.pdbx_seq_one_letter_code
_entity_poly.pdbx_strand_id
1 'polypeptide(L)'
;MPESLDFALIKRLREVLDSRPATESELRLLTEQAEAWALTVSGQLESSERRIRRLNQNPASSLAQIASELRRVEQLRPQLNEVRTLLADLEQRARQVRTQWLLSQATSAKASRRPTGRPQ
;
A
#
# COMPACT_ATOMS: atom_id res chain seq x y z
N MET A 1 3.87 -18.98 -5.80
CA MET A 1 4.04 -18.45 -4.43
C MET A 1 4.35 -16.94 -4.33
N PRO A 2 3.80 -16.04 -5.20
CA PRO A 2 3.66 -14.61 -4.86
C PRO A 2 2.26 -14.27 -4.31
N GLU A 3 1.19 -14.94 -4.78
CA GLU A 3 -0.20 -14.65 -4.40
C GLU A 3 -0.48 -14.75 -2.88
N SER A 4 0.20 -15.65 -2.18
CA SER A 4 0.04 -15.83 -0.73
C SER A 4 0.64 -14.68 0.08
N LEU A 5 1.73 -14.08 -0.41
CA LEU A 5 2.39 -12.96 0.25
C LEU A 5 1.59 -11.67 0.03
N ASP A 6 1.10 -11.47 -1.19
CA ASP A 6 0.26 -10.34 -1.56
C ASP A 6 -1.05 -10.33 -0.76
N PHE A 7 -1.70 -11.50 -0.61
CA PHE A 7 -2.92 -11.61 0.20
C PHE A 7 -2.71 -11.26 1.68
N ALA A 8 -1.59 -11.70 2.27
CA ALA A 8 -1.28 -11.39 3.67
C ALA A 8 -1.01 -9.89 3.87
N LEU A 9 -0.29 -9.26 2.94
CA LEU A 9 -0.03 -7.82 2.94
C LEU A 9 -1.34 -7.02 2.81
N ILE A 10 -2.17 -7.33 1.81
CA ILE A 10 -3.48 -6.67 1.60
C ILE A 10 -4.35 -6.81 2.83
N LYS A 11 -4.41 -8.01 3.43
CA LYS A 11 -5.19 -8.24 4.64
C LYS A 11 -4.70 -7.34 5.77
N ARG A 12 -3.39 -7.25 6.00
CA ARG A 12 -2.86 -6.42 7.09
C ARG A 12 -3.07 -4.93 6.83
N LEU A 13 -2.89 -4.46 5.60
CA LEU A 13 -3.20 -3.09 5.20
C LEU A 13 -4.65 -2.74 5.54
N ARG A 14 -5.61 -3.57 5.11
CA ARG A 14 -7.03 -3.37 5.40
C ARG A 14 -7.32 -3.34 6.90
N GLU A 15 -6.73 -4.24 7.68
CA GLU A 15 -6.89 -4.23 9.14
C GLU A 15 -6.42 -2.93 9.80
N VAL A 16 -5.27 -2.38 9.36
CA VAL A 16 -4.74 -1.11 9.86
C VAL A 16 -5.62 0.07 9.44
N LEU A 17 -6.15 0.04 8.23
CA LEU A 17 -7.11 1.03 7.72
C LEU A 17 -8.45 0.97 8.48
N ASP A 18 -8.89 -0.22 8.89
CA ASP A 18 -10.05 -0.46 9.77
C ASP A 18 -9.78 -0.10 11.25
N SER A 19 -8.82 0.79 11.48
CA SER A 19 -8.46 1.32 12.78
C SER A 19 -7.93 0.33 13.80
N ARG A 20 -7.46 -0.86 13.38
CA ARG A 20 -6.71 -1.71 14.31
C ARG A 20 -5.42 -1.00 14.74
N PRO A 21 -4.96 -1.24 15.98
CA PRO A 21 -3.70 -0.69 16.46
C PRO A 21 -2.54 -1.09 15.55
N ALA A 22 -1.71 -0.10 15.22
CA ALA A 22 -0.46 -0.27 14.49
C ALA A 22 0.59 0.66 15.10
N THR A 23 1.83 0.21 15.11
CA THR A 23 2.97 1.03 15.56
C THR A 23 3.50 1.90 14.40
N GLU A 24 4.25 2.97 14.69
CA GLU A 24 4.90 3.78 13.65
C GLU A 24 5.87 2.94 12.79
N SER A 25 6.63 2.04 13.42
CA SER A 25 7.52 1.11 12.72
C SER A 25 6.75 0.15 11.81
N GLU A 26 5.59 -0.34 12.25
CA GLU A 26 4.73 -1.19 11.44
C GLU A 26 4.13 -0.43 10.26
N LEU A 27 3.65 0.80 10.46
CA LEU A 27 3.13 1.65 9.38
C LEU A 27 4.20 1.89 8.31
N ARG A 28 5.43 2.21 8.72
CA ARG A 28 6.57 2.37 7.81
C ARG A 28 6.86 1.10 7.03
N LEU A 29 6.92 -0.05 7.71
CA LEU A 29 7.18 -1.34 7.07
C LEU A 29 6.07 -1.72 6.08
N LEU A 30 4.81 -1.43 6.39
CA LEU A 30 3.69 -1.66 5.47
C LEU A 30 3.76 -0.76 4.24
N THR A 31 4.16 0.51 4.40
CA THR A 31 4.41 1.43 3.27
C THR A 31 5.50 0.89 2.36
N GLU A 32 6.67 0.53 2.91
CA GLU A 32 7.80 0.02 2.14
C GLU A 32 7.43 -1.25 1.35
N GLN A 33 6.69 -2.18 1.98
CA GLN A 33 6.21 -3.39 1.31
C GLN A 33 5.20 -3.10 0.20
N ALA A 34 4.24 -2.20 0.44
CA ALA A 34 3.24 -1.84 -0.55
C ALA A 34 3.85 -1.07 -1.74
N GLU A 35 4.84 -0.21 -1.51
CA GLU A 35 5.62 0.46 -2.56
C GLU A 35 6.40 -0.55 -3.41
N ALA A 36 7.10 -1.49 -2.77
CA ALA A 36 7.84 -2.54 -3.48
C ALA A 36 6.90 -3.42 -4.33
N TRP A 37 5.72 -3.72 -3.82
CA TRP A 37 4.71 -4.46 -4.56
C TRP A 37 4.17 -3.65 -5.75
N ALA A 38 3.85 -2.36 -5.56
CA ALA A 38 3.41 -1.48 -6.64
C ALA A 38 4.45 -1.37 -7.77
N LEU A 39 5.74 -1.23 -7.42
CA LEU A 39 6.84 -1.23 -8.38
C LEU A 39 6.94 -2.53 -9.15
N THR A 40 6.79 -3.67 -8.46
CA THR A 40 6.83 -5.00 -9.08
C THR A 40 5.70 -5.19 -10.08
N VAL A 41 4.45 -4.86 -9.69
CA VAL A 41 3.28 -4.98 -10.56
C VAL A 41 3.39 -4.03 -11.76
N SER A 42 3.85 -2.79 -11.55
CA SER A 42 4.09 -1.82 -12.64
C SER A 42 5.13 -2.36 -13.63
N GLY A 43 6.25 -2.89 -13.15
CA GLY A 43 7.29 -3.47 -14.01
C GLY A 43 6.80 -4.68 -14.82
N GLN A 44 5.95 -5.52 -14.23
CA GLN A 44 5.31 -6.63 -14.93
C GLN A 44 4.34 -6.15 -16.01
N LEU A 45 3.53 -5.12 -15.70
CA LEU A 45 2.60 -4.52 -16.64
C LEU A 45 3.33 -3.93 -17.85
N GLU A 46 4.37 -3.12 -17.61
CA GLU A 46 5.21 -2.53 -18.64
C GLU A 46 5.93 -3.60 -19.50
N SER A 47 6.33 -4.71 -18.88
CA SER A 47 6.93 -5.85 -19.59
C SER A 47 5.93 -6.50 -20.55
N SER A 48 4.70 -6.77 -20.09
CA SER A 48 3.64 -7.32 -20.93
C SER A 48 3.22 -6.38 -22.05
N GLU A 49 3.10 -5.07 -21.77
CA GLU A 49 2.80 -4.08 -22.81
C GLU A 49 3.90 -4.00 -23.87
N ARG A 50 5.18 -4.05 -23.46
CA ARG A 50 6.31 -4.15 -24.41
C ARG A 50 6.24 -5.44 -25.23
N ARG A 51 5.86 -6.56 -24.63
CA ARG A 51 5.70 -7.85 -25.31
C ARG A 51 4.59 -7.79 -26.36
N ILE A 52 3.43 -7.23 -26.03
CA ILE A 52 2.31 -7.02 -26.96
C ILE A 52 2.76 -6.19 -28.16
N ARG A 53 3.44 -5.06 -27.92
CA ARG A 53 3.97 -4.22 -29.02
C ARG A 53 4.88 -5.00 -29.97
N ARG A 54 5.80 -5.82 -29.43
CA ARG A 54 6.70 -6.66 -30.25
C ARG A 54 5.93 -7.73 -31.04
N LEU A 55 4.94 -8.37 -30.44
CA LEU A 55 4.12 -9.38 -31.11
C LEU A 55 3.29 -8.77 -32.25
N ASN A 56 2.68 -7.60 -32.01
CA ASN A 56 1.89 -6.89 -33.02
C ASN A 56 2.74 -6.41 -34.22
N GLN A 57 4.03 -6.14 -34.02
CA GLN A 57 4.95 -5.75 -35.08
C GLN A 57 5.42 -6.92 -35.95
N ASN A 58 5.20 -8.17 -35.51
CA ASN A 58 5.59 -9.36 -36.27
C ASN A 58 4.34 -10.11 -36.75
N PRO A 59 4.01 -10.05 -38.06
CA PRO A 59 2.85 -10.71 -38.64
C PRO A 59 2.82 -12.24 -38.48
N ALA A 60 3.98 -12.87 -38.23
CA ALA A 60 4.08 -14.30 -37.98
C ALA A 60 3.81 -14.68 -36.51
N SER A 61 3.62 -13.70 -35.61
CA SER A 61 3.33 -13.96 -34.20
C SER A 61 1.97 -14.64 -34.02
N SER A 62 1.89 -15.53 -33.04
CA SER A 62 0.63 -16.20 -32.73
C SER A 62 -0.34 -15.26 -32.01
N LEU A 63 -1.60 -15.22 -32.47
CA LEU A 63 -2.69 -14.54 -31.77
C LEU A 63 -2.87 -15.05 -30.32
N ALA A 64 -2.58 -16.33 -30.06
CA ALA A 64 -2.67 -16.89 -28.72
C ALA A 64 -1.65 -16.26 -27.76
N GLN A 65 -0.46 -15.88 -28.25
CA GLN A 65 0.55 -15.19 -27.45
C GLN A 65 0.10 -13.77 -27.12
N ILE A 66 -0.49 -13.06 -28.07
CA ILE A 66 -1.07 -11.72 -27.84
C ILE A 66 -2.20 -11.80 -26.81
N ALA A 67 -3.13 -12.75 -26.97
CA ALA A 67 -4.23 -12.96 -26.04
C ALA A 67 -3.74 -13.35 -24.62
N SER A 68 -2.64 -14.09 -24.51
CA SER A 68 -2.04 -14.41 -23.20
C SER A 68 -1.51 -13.17 -22.50
N GLU A 69 -0.81 -12.28 -23.23
CA GLU A 69 -0.30 -11.05 -22.64
C GLU A 69 -1.42 -10.05 -22.30
N LEU A 70 -2.48 -9.98 -23.12
CA LEU A 70 -3.65 -9.16 -22.81
C LEU A 70 -4.35 -9.61 -21.52
N ARG A 71 -4.59 -10.92 -21.35
CA ARG A 71 -5.15 -11.46 -20.10
C ARG A 71 -4.26 -11.15 -18.90
N ARG A 72 -2.93 -11.20 -19.06
CA ARG A 72 -2.01 -10.82 -18.00
C ARG A 72 -2.12 -9.34 -17.64
N VAL A 73 -2.23 -8.44 -18.63
CA VAL A 73 -2.48 -7.01 -18.42
C VAL A 73 -3.80 -6.78 -17.67
N GLU A 74 -4.86 -7.47 -18.08
CA GLU A 74 -6.18 -7.41 -17.43
C GLU A 74 -6.13 -7.86 -15.96
N GLN A 75 -5.29 -8.83 -15.62
CA GLN A 75 -5.10 -9.28 -14.23
C GLN A 75 -4.26 -8.31 -13.40
N LEU A 76 -3.22 -7.70 -13.98
CA LEU A 76 -2.28 -6.83 -13.25
C LEU A 76 -2.85 -5.43 -12.97
N ARG A 77 -3.68 -4.89 -13.87
CA ARG A 77 -4.23 -3.53 -13.71
C ARG A 77 -5.05 -3.33 -12.43
N PRO A 78 -6.01 -4.22 -12.08
CA PRO A 78 -6.74 -4.11 -10.82
C PRO A 78 -5.84 -4.18 -9.59
N GLN A 79 -4.82 -5.05 -9.61
CA GLN A 79 -3.86 -5.19 -8.51
C GLN A 79 -3.04 -3.91 -8.31
N LEU A 80 -2.57 -3.30 -9.41
CA LEU A 80 -1.85 -2.03 -9.35
C LEU A 80 -2.73 -0.89 -8.83
N ASN A 81 -4.00 -0.87 -9.22
CA ASN A 81 -4.95 0.11 -8.72
C ASN A 81 -5.20 -0.07 -7.22
N GLU A 82 -5.43 -1.31 -6.79
CA GLU A 82 -5.67 -1.65 -5.38
C GLU A 82 -4.49 -1.24 -4.50
N VAL A 83 -3.25 -1.61 -4.86
CA VAL A 83 -2.08 -1.25 -4.04
C VAL A 83 -1.88 0.26 -3.97
N ARG A 84 -2.17 1.01 -5.04
CA ARG A 84 -2.08 2.48 -5.04
C ARG A 84 -3.13 3.12 -4.15
N THR A 85 -4.35 2.61 -4.16
CA THR A 85 -5.40 3.05 -3.23
C THR A 85 -5.01 2.77 -1.78
N LEU A 86 -4.57 1.54 -1.48
CA LEU A 86 -4.13 1.16 -0.14
C LEU A 86 -2.94 2.01 0.36
N LEU A 87 -1.99 2.36 -0.52
CA LEU A 87 -0.88 3.25 -0.19
C LEU A 87 -1.37 4.64 0.21
N ALA A 88 -2.24 5.26 -0.60
CA ALA A 88 -2.78 6.58 -0.32
C ALA A 88 -3.55 6.62 1.02
N ASP A 89 -4.34 5.58 1.29
CA ASP A 89 -5.08 5.43 2.54
C ASP A 89 -4.14 5.21 3.73
N LEU A 90 -3.07 4.43 3.55
CA LEU A 90 -2.08 4.16 4.61
C LEU A 90 -1.32 5.43 4.98
N GLU A 91 -0.94 6.25 4.01
CA GLU A 91 -0.33 7.56 4.27
C GLU A 91 -1.26 8.47 5.09
N GLN A 92 -2.54 8.49 4.73
CA GLN A 92 -3.55 9.23 5.48
C GLN A 92 -3.66 8.72 6.92
N ARG A 93 -3.69 7.39 7.10
CA ARG A 93 -3.73 6.77 8.43
C ARG A 93 -2.48 7.08 9.25
N ALA A 94 -1.30 7.03 8.65
CA ALA A 94 -0.06 7.36 9.32
C ALA A 94 -0.04 8.82 9.81
N ARG A 95 -0.54 9.76 9.00
CA ARG A 95 -0.72 11.16 9.40
C ARG A 95 -1.67 11.29 10.60
N GLN A 96 -2.81 10.59 10.58
CA GLN A 96 -3.78 10.60 11.69
C GLN A 96 -3.16 10.09 13.00
N VAL A 97 -2.46 8.95 12.96
CA VAL A 97 -1.80 8.36 14.13
C VAL A 97 -0.75 9.32 14.70
N ARG A 98 0.06 9.95 13.83
CA ARG A 98 1.05 10.95 14.25
C ARG A 98 0.41 12.15 14.93
N THR A 99 -0.67 12.68 14.37
CA THR A 99 -1.42 13.81 14.96
C THR A 99 -2.03 13.42 16.31
N GLN A 100 -2.65 12.25 16.43
CA GLN A 100 -3.21 11.76 17.70
C GLN A 100 -2.13 11.63 18.77
N TRP A 101 -0.96 11.09 18.41
CA TRP A 101 0.16 10.97 19.33
C TRP A 101 0.64 12.36 19.80
N LEU A 102 0.84 13.32 18.90
CA LEU A 102 1.25 14.68 19.26
C LEU A 102 0.24 15.39 20.17
N LEU A 103 -1.06 15.24 19.91
CA LEU A 103 -2.13 15.80 20.75
C LEU A 103 -2.13 15.17 22.15
N SER A 104 -1.90 13.85 22.25
CA SER A 104 -1.80 13.14 23.53
C SER A 104 -0.63 13.65 24.36
N GLN A 105 0.53 13.90 23.73
CA GLN A 105 1.72 14.47 24.37
C GLN A 105 1.46 15.89 24.89
N ALA A 106 0.86 16.75 24.06
CA ALA A 106 0.52 18.11 24.46
C ALA A 106 -0.46 18.16 25.65
N THR A 107 -1.44 17.24 25.67
CA THR A 107 -2.43 17.13 26.75
C THR A 107 -1.78 16.64 28.05
N SER A 108 -0.91 15.64 27.95
CA SER A 108 -0.15 15.10 29.09
C SER A 108 0.78 16.15 29.71
N ALA A 109 1.50 16.91 28.89
CA ALA A 109 2.35 18.00 29.34
C ALA A 109 1.57 19.13 30.04
N LYS A 110 0.36 19.45 29.57
CA LYS A 110 -0.54 20.43 30.21
C LYS A 110 -1.07 19.93 31.55
N ALA A 111 -1.41 18.64 31.65
CA ALA A 111 -1.86 18.04 32.90
C ALA A 111 -0.74 18.06 33.97
N SER A 112 0.50 17.74 33.57
CA SER A 112 1.67 17.77 34.47
C SER A 112 2.05 19.19 34.94
N ARG A 113 1.65 20.25 34.21
CA ARG A 113 1.94 21.65 34.57
C ARG A 113 0.89 22.30 35.45
N ARG A 114 -0.23 21.63 35.74
CA ARG A 114 -1.25 22.17 36.64
C ARG A 114 -0.76 21.99 38.09
N PRO A 115 -0.44 23.06 38.83
CA PRO A 115 -0.01 22.92 40.21
C PRO A 115 -1.19 22.32 40.99
N THR A 116 -0.96 21.17 41.61
CA THR A 116 -1.84 20.66 42.67
C THR A 116 -1.76 21.64 43.83
N GLY A 117 -2.60 22.68 43.77
CA GLY A 117 -2.86 23.57 44.88
C GLY A 117 -3.40 22.72 46.02
N ARG A 118 -2.57 22.54 47.04
CA ARG A 118 -2.95 21.93 48.32
C ARG A 118 -3.81 22.97 49.07
N PRO A 119 -5.08 22.71 49.41
CA PRO A 119 -5.76 23.50 50.42
C PRO A 119 -5.19 23.13 51.80
N GLN A 120 -5.26 24.11 52.70
CA GLN A 120 -4.61 24.19 54.01
C GLN A 120 -4.89 23.01 54.95
#